data_AF-A0A537K4Y0-F1
#
_entry.id   AF-A0A537K4Y0-F1
#
_cell.length_a   1.000
_cell.length_b   1.000
_cell.length_c   1.000
_cell.angle_alpha   90.00
_cell.angle_beta   90.00
_cell.angle_gamma   90.00
#
_symmetry.space_group_name_H-M   'P 1'
#
loop_
_entity.id
_entity.type
_entity.pdbx_description
1 polymer ?
#
loop_
_entity_poly.entity_id
_entity_poly.type
_entity_poly.pdbx_seq_one_letter_code
_entity_poly.pdbx_strand_id
1 'polypeptide(L)'
;MQTQRRSFLRKLFGSLAAVTGIGLTANAKNNPTEEKEVSNVVYEQDVPLFAGNTKLGNLVFIAGKGAHFQGDIQAHTDHVLKELEKELILAGSSMKKVLKVTVYLNDIADYQAMNQTYKGRFGDKPPVRSTIAVAKGGVPGDSLVEMDCIAYI
;
A
#
# COMPACT_ATOMS: atom_id res chain seq x y z
N MET A 1 -19.74 53.53 -31.54
CA MET A 1 -18.96 52.92 -30.43
C MET A 1 -19.94 52.61 -29.32
N GLN A 2 -20.36 51.33 -29.20
CA GLN A 2 -19.93 50.39 -28.14
C GLN A 2 -20.36 50.83 -26.73
N THR A 3 -21.07 50.08 -25.88
CA THR A 3 -21.68 48.73 -25.94
C THR A 3 -22.53 48.53 -24.69
N GLN A 4 -23.62 47.75 -24.83
CA GLN A 4 -24.08 46.71 -23.90
C GLN A 4 -24.48 47.06 -22.46
N ARG A 5 -25.78 46.91 -22.18
CA ARG A 5 -26.26 46.35 -20.90
C ARG A 5 -27.24 45.21 -21.14
N ARG A 6 -26.73 44.00 -20.87
CA ARG A 6 -27.38 42.86 -20.19
C ARG A 6 -28.66 42.28 -20.81
N SER A 7 -28.56 41.02 -21.24
CA SER A 7 -29.30 39.88 -20.63
C SER A 7 -29.31 38.69 -21.61
N PHE A 8 -28.34 37.79 -21.47
CA PHE A 8 -28.10 36.66 -22.37
C PHE A 8 -28.70 35.34 -21.84
N LEU A 9 -29.89 35.36 -21.21
CA LEU A 9 -30.35 34.15 -20.50
C LEU A 9 -31.79 33.71 -20.72
N ARG A 10 -32.45 34.13 -21.79
CA ARG A 10 -33.74 33.51 -22.15
C ARG A 10 -33.91 33.35 -23.65
N LYS A 11 -34.12 32.10 -24.04
CA LYS A 11 -34.71 31.60 -25.30
C LYS A 11 -33.71 31.14 -26.36
N LEU A 12 -33.34 29.86 -26.29
CA LEU A 12 -33.40 29.01 -27.48
C LEU A 12 -33.70 27.56 -27.09
N PHE A 13 -34.93 27.32 -26.64
CA PHE A 13 -35.61 26.05 -26.90
C PHE A 13 -36.44 26.29 -28.16
N GLY A 14 -36.16 25.57 -29.25
CA GLY A 14 -37.04 25.58 -30.43
C GLY A 14 -36.36 25.38 -31.78
N SER A 15 -35.77 24.21 -32.03
CA SER A 15 -35.96 23.49 -33.30
C SER A 15 -35.36 22.09 -33.18
N LEU A 16 -36.24 21.10 -33.32
CA LEU A 16 -36.00 19.68 -33.24
C LEU A 16 -35.97 19.15 -34.68
N ALA A 17 -34.91 18.46 -35.12
CA ALA A 17 -35.00 17.25 -35.96
C ALA A 17 -33.61 16.71 -36.38
N ALA A 18 -33.31 15.50 -35.89
CA ALA A 18 -32.70 14.38 -36.59
C ALA A 18 -31.22 14.45 -37.06
N VAL A 19 -30.31 14.02 -36.18
CA VAL A 19 -29.40 12.92 -36.53
C VAL A 19 -29.57 11.80 -35.50
N THR A 20 -30.33 10.82 -35.94
CA THR A 20 -30.35 9.41 -35.55
C THR A 20 -29.04 8.89 -34.94
N GLY A 21 -29.16 8.39 -33.71
CA GLY A 21 -28.51 7.17 -33.19
C GLY A 21 -27.15 6.75 -33.75
N ILE A 22 -26.09 7.06 -33.02
CA ILE A 22 -25.10 6.06 -32.64
C ILE A 22 -25.01 6.13 -31.13
N GLY A 23 -25.45 5.06 -30.47
CA GLY A 23 -25.60 5.01 -29.03
C GLY A 23 -24.29 5.30 -28.33
N LEU A 24 -24.33 6.25 -27.41
CA LEU A 24 -23.58 6.09 -26.17
C LEU A 24 -24.31 5.01 -25.36
N THR A 25 -24.30 3.76 -25.85
CA THR A 25 -24.30 2.66 -24.90
C THR A 25 -22.98 2.83 -24.16
N ALA A 26 -23.05 3.46 -23.00
CA ALA A 26 -22.03 3.24 -22.00
C ALA A 26 -22.01 1.73 -21.82
N ASN A 27 -21.08 1.09 -22.52
CA ASN A 27 -20.71 -0.28 -22.26
C ASN A 27 -20.07 -0.18 -20.88
N ALA A 28 -20.92 -0.22 -19.85
CA ALA A 28 -20.54 -0.71 -18.55
C ALA A 28 -20.14 -2.14 -18.81
N LYS A 29 -18.91 -2.31 -19.35
CA LYS A 29 -18.17 -3.54 -19.20
C LYS A 29 -18.28 -3.78 -17.71
N ASN A 30 -18.98 -4.85 -17.34
CA ASN A 30 -18.84 -5.46 -16.05
C ASN A 30 -17.34 -5.76 -15.93
N ASN A 31 -16.57 -4.76 -15.45
CA ASN A 31 -15.27 -5.05 -14.91
C ASN A 31 -15.58 -6.09 -13.84
N PRO A 32 -14.99 -7.29 -13.91
CA PRO A 32 -15.11 -8.22 -12.79
C PRO A 32 -14.80 -7.40 -11.55
N THR A 33 -15.76 -7.35 -10.63
CA THR A 33 -15.60 -6.63 -9.37
C THR A 33 -14.25 -7.06 -8.82
N GLU A 34 -13.31 -6.13 -8.62
CA GLU A 34 -11.97 -6.51 -8.17
C GLU A 34 -12.11 -7.31 -6.88
N GLU A 35 -11.82 -8.60 -6.95
CA GLU A 35 -11.94 -9.48 -5.81
C GLU A 35 -10.69 -9.36 -4.94
N LYS A 36 -10.91 -9.46 -3.63
CA LYS A 36 -9.82 -9.50 -2.66
C LYS A 36 -9.09 -10.83 -2.81
N GLU A 37 -7.81 -10.79 -3.14
CA GLU A 37 -6.94 -11.96 -3.13
C GLU A 37 -6.14 -12.02 -1.83
N VAL A 38 -6.02 -13.19 -1.22
CA VAL A 38 -5.24 -13.41 0.01
C VAL A 38 -4.19 -14.48 -0.22
N SER A 39 -3.04 -14.36 0.43
CA SER A 39 -1.95 -15.33 0.33
C SER A 39 -1.20 -15.44 1.66
N ASN A 40 -0.58 -16.61 1.88
CA ASN A 40 0.12 -16.93 3.13
C ASN A 40 -0.76 -16.74 4.37
N VAL A 41 -1.95 -17.35 4.36
CA VAL A 41 -2.88 -17.29 5.50
C VAL A 41 -2.27 -18.06 6.68
N VAL A 42 -2.13 -17.36 7.81
CA VAL A 42 -1.73 -17.91 9.10
C VAL A 42 -2.98 -18.39 9.81
N TYR A 43 -2.91 -19.60 10.34
CA TYR A 43 -4.01 -20.24 11.09
C TYR A 43 -3.60 -20.42 12.54
N GLU A 44 -4.56 -20.25 13.44
CA GLU A 44 -4.46 -20.59 14.86
C GLU A 44 -5.63 -21.50 15.21
N GLN A 45 -5.34 -22.71 15.70
CA GLN A 45 -6.38 -23.71 16.02
C GLN A 45 -7.37 -23.95 14.85
N ASP A 46 -6.84 -24.07 13.62
CA ASP A 46 -7.60 -24.22 12.37
C ASP A 46 -8.52 -23.03 12.00
N VAL A 47 -8.41 -21.90 12.71
CA VAL A 47 -9.10 -20.65 12.40
C VAL A 47 -8.14 -19.69 11.67
N PRO A 48 -8.52 -19.10 10.53
CA PRO A 48 -7.66 -18.14 9.85
C PRO A 48 -7.52 -16.86 10.69
N LEU A 49 -6.29 -16.50 11.05
CA LEU A 49 -5.97 -15.38 11.92
C LEU A 49 -5.65 -14.11 11.12
N PHE A 50 -4.69 -14.20 10.20
CA PHE A 50 -4.34 -13.12 9.25
C PHE A 50 -3.64 -13.69 8.00
N ALA A 51 -3.44 -12.87 6.97
CA ALA A 51 -2.73 -13.25 5.76
C ALA A 51 -1.38 -12.52 5.66
N GLY A 52 -0.34 -13.19 5.16
CA GLY A 52 0.97 -12.58 4.90
C GLY A 52 0.88 -11.43 3.90
N ASN A 53 0.02 -11.56 2.89
CA ASN A 53 -0.38 -10.45 2.03
C ASN A 53 -1.83 -10.54 1.58
N THR A 54 -2.37 -9.37 1.22
CA THR A 54 -3.68 -9.21 0.56
C THR A 54 -3.52 -8.28 -0.63
N LYS A 55 -4.19 -8.60 -1.74
CA LYS A 55 -4.28 -7.74 -2.92
C LYS A 55 -5.71 -7.32 -3.18
N LEU A 56 -5.88 -6.07 -3.64
CA LEU A 56 -7.14 -5.56 -4.15
C LEU A 56 -6.83 -4.60 -5.30
N GLY A 57 -7.30 -4.94 -6.50
CA GLY A 57 -6.91 -4.23 -7.71
C GLY A 57 -5.41 -4.23 -7.91
N ASN A 58 -4.81 -3.05 -8.03
CA ASN A 58 -3.36 -2.89 -8.18
C ASN A 58 -2.62 -2.66 -6.86
N LEU A 59 -3.28 -2.73 -5.71
CA LEU A 59 -2.65 -2.52 -4.40
C LEU A 59 -2.30 -3.85 -3.72
N VAL A 60 -1.17 -3.84 -3.01
CA VAL A 60 -0.67 -4.94 -2.20
C VAL A 60 -0.48 -4.46 -0.77
N PHE A 61 -1.03 -5.19 0.19
CA PHE A 61 -0.89 -4.95 1.62
C PHE A 61 -0.10 -6.10 2.23
N ILE A 62 1.05 -5.80 2.83
CA ILE A 62 1.93 -6.78 3.46
C ILE A 62 1.76 -6.68 4.97
N ALA A 63 1.52 -7.82 5.62
CA ALA A 63 1.42 -7.90 7.08
C ALA A 63 2.77 -7.59 7.76
N GLY A 64 2.72 -7.25 9.05
CA GLY A 64 3.89 -7.01 9.87
C GLY A 64 4.87 -8.18 9.82
N LYS A 65 6.15 -7.89 9.59
CA LYS A 65 7.25 -8.86 9.63
C LYS A 65 8.18 -8.51 10.79
N GLY A 66 8.36 -9.46 11.71
CA GLY A 66 9.37 -9.44 12.78
C GLY A 66 10.59 -10.28 12.42
N ALA A 67 11.57 -10.35 13.33
CA ALA A 67 12.80 -11.12 13.17
C ALA A 67 12.73 -12.50 13.82
N HIS A 68 12.21 -12.58 15.06
CA HIS A 68 12.01 -13.85 15.79
C HIS A 68 13.28 -14.68 16.03
N PHE A 69 14.41 -14.01 16.23
CA PHE A 69 15.65 -14.61 16.69
C PHE A 69 16.43 -13.63 17.57
N GLN A 70 17.51 -14.09 18.19
CA GLN A 70 18.40 -13.26 18.99
C GLN A 70 19.42 -12.54 18.07
N GLY A 71 19.52 -11.22 18.18
CA GLY A 71 20.40 -10.42 17.35
C GLY A 71 20.37 -8.93 17.70
N ASP A 72 21.22 -8.15 17.05
CA ASP A 72 21.18 -6.70 17.13
C ASP A 72 20.13 -6.12 16.18
N ILE A 73 19.87 -4.82 16.33
CA ILE A 73 18.89 -4.10 15.50
C ILE A 73 19.24 -4.17 14.01
N GLN A 74 20.53 -4.20 13.64
CA GLN A 74 20.92 -4.21 12.23
C GLN A 74 20.60 -5.57 11.60
N ALA A 75 20.87 -6.67 12.29
CA ALA A 75 20.51 -8.02 11.89
C ALA A 75 18.99 -8.19 11.79
N HIS A 76 18.24 -7.68 12.77
CA HIS A 76 16.78 -7.73 12.75
C HIS A 76 16.20 -6.90 11.60
N THR A 77 16.72 -5.69 11.38
CA THR A 77 16.28 -4.81 10.28
C THR A 77 16.54 -5.45 8.92
N ASP A 78 17.73 -6.04 8.71
CA ASP A 78 18.07 -6.71 7.46
C ASP A 78 17.15 -7.91 7.19
N HIS A 79 16.90 -8.74 8.21
CA HIS A 79 15.99 -9.86 8.10
C HIS A 79 14.57 -9.43 7.75
N VAL A 80 14.01 -8.47 8.49
CA VAL A 80 12.65 -7.96 8.25
C VAL A 80 12.51 -7.42 6.83
N LEU A 81 13.51 -6.67 6.33
CA LEU A 81 13.48 -6.16 4.96
C LEU A 81 13.57 -7.26 3.90
N LYS A 82 14.28 -8.36 4.16
CA LYS A 82 14.31 -9.55 3.28
C LYS A 82 12.98 -10.28 3.27
N GLU A 83 12.31 -10.40 4.41
CA GLU A 83 10.97 -11.00 4.48
C GLU A 83 9.92 -10.14 3.80
N LEU A 84 9.99 -8.81 3.92
CA LEU A 84 9.16 -7.90 3.12
C LEU A 84 9.40 -8.07 1.63
N GLU A 85 10.67 -8.11 1.20
CA GLU A 85 11.04 -8.31 -0.21
C GLU A 85 10.49 -9.63 -0.76
N LYS A 86 10.64 -10.73 -0.01
CA LYS A 86 10.11 -12.05 -0.35
C LYS A 86 8.59 -12.03 -0.50
N GLU A 87 7.87 -11.44 0.45
CA GLU A 87 6.41 -11.36 0.40
C GLU A 87 5.92 -10.47 -0.76
N LEU A 88 6.60 -9.35 -1.02
CA LEU A 88 6.30 -8.48 -2.16
C LEU A 88 6.48 -9.22 -3.49
N ILE A 89 7.55 -10.02 -3.63
CA ILE A 89 7.79 -10.84 -4.83
C ILE A 89 6.68 -11.88 -5.01
N LEU A 90 6.26 -12.56 -3.93
CA LEU A 90 5.15 -13.52 -3.96
C LEU A 90 3.83 -12.86 -4.40
N ALA A 91 3.63 -11.59 -4.04
CA ALA A 91 2.47 -10.81 -4.44
C ALA A 91 2.58 -10.19 -5.86
N GLY A 92 3.68 -10.41 -6.60
CA GLY A 92 3.91 -9.83 -7.93
C GLY A 92 4.40 -8.37 -7.91
N SER A 93 4.81 -7.87 -6.74
CA SER A 93 5.34 -6.52 -6.53
C SER A 93 6.88 -6.55 -6.37
N SER A 94 7.46 -5.49 -5.81
CA SER A 94 8.90 -5.42 -5.48
C SER A 94 9.17 -4.29 -4.48
N MET A 95 10.37 -4.28 -3.88
CA MET A 95 10.82 -3.19 -3.00
C MET A 95 10.74 -1.79 -3.65
N LYS A 96 10.90 -1.68 -4.98
CA LYS A 96 10.80 -0.40 -5.72
C LYS A 96 9.36 0.08 -5.91
N LYS A 97 8.37 -0.78 -5.70
CA LYS A 97 6.94 -0.47 -5.85
C LYS A 97 6.26 -0.22 -4.49
N VAL A 98 7.03 -0.14 -3.41
CA VAL A 98 6.49 0.16 -2.08
C VAL A 98 6.13 1.64 -2.02
N LEU A 99 4.92 1.92 -1.54
CA LEU A 99 4.35 3.27 -1.40
C LEU A 99 4.48 3.79 0.03
N LYS A 100 4.25 2.92 1.02
CA LYS A 100 4.27 3.25 2.46
C LYS A 100 4.95 2.14 3.24
N VAL A 101 5.77 2.52 4.22
CA VAL A 101 6.28 1.61 5.27
C VAL A 101 5.93 2.17 6.64
N THR A 102 5.51 1.30 7.56
CA THR A 102 5.43 1.63 8.98
C THR A 102 6.49 0.83 9.72
N VAL A 103 7.27 1.51 10.55
CA VAL A 103 8.34 0.90 11.35
C VAL A 103 8.00 1.02 12.83
N TYR A 104 7.92 -0.11 13.51
CA TYR A 104 7.73 -0.21 14.94
C TYR A 104 9.03 -0.66 15.58
N LEU A 105 9.65 0.19 16.39
CA LEU A 105 10.87 -0.12 17.13
C LEU A 105 10.53 -0.56 18.56
N ASN A 106 11.27 -1.53 19.08
CA ASN A 106 11.18 -1.92 20.47
C ASN A 106 11.73 -0.84 21.43
N ASP A 107 12.76 -0.12 20.98
CA ASP A 107 13.34 1.03 21.67
C ASP A 107 13.65 2.13 20.65
N ILE A 108 13.31 3.39 20.95
CA ILE A 108 13.58 4.51 20.05
C ILE A 108 15.09 4.80 19.90
N ALA A 109 15.91 4.35 20.85
CA ALA A 109 17.37 4.47 20.80
C ALA A 109 17.97 3.76 19.55
N ASP A 110 17.29 2.73 19.04
CA ASP A 110 17.71 1.94 17.89
C ASP A 110 17.50 2.64 16.53
N TYR A 111 16.84 3.81 16.52
CA TYR A 111 16.45 4.50 15.29
C TYR A 111 17.62 4.75 14.33
N GLN A 112 18.76 5.21 14.85
CA GLN A 112 19.92 5.53 14.00
C GLN A 112 20.54 4.27 13.39
N ALA A 113 20.71 3.21 14.19
CA ALA A 113 21.29 1.95 13.74
C ALA A 113 20.37 1.23 12.74
N MET A 114 19.06 1.20 12.99
CA MET A 114 18.06 0.69 12.04
C MET A 114 18.15 1.44 10.70
N ASN A 115 18.26 2.78 10.73
CA ASN A 115 18.35 3.58 9.50
C ASN A 115 19.56 3.24 8.63
N GLN A 116 20.69 2.82 9.23
CA GLN A 116 21.87 2.42 8.45
C GLN A 116 21.58 1.20 7.58
N THR A 117 20.86 0.22 8.12
CA THR A 117 20.45 -0.98 7.37
C THR A 117 19.30 -0.70 6.42
N TYR A 118 18.37 0.19 6.79
CA TYR A 118 17.19 0.53 5.98
C TYR A 118 17.52 1.33 4.71
N LYS A 119 18.55 2.20 4.76
CA LYS A 119 18.86 3.14 3.67
C LYS A 119 19.16 2.42 2.35
N GLY A 120 18.52 2.87 1.28
CA GLY A 120 18.74 2.37 -0.09
C GLY A 120 18.00 1.08 -0.45
N ARG A 121 17.33 0.44 0.52
CA ARG A 121 16.65 -0.86 0.31
C ARG A 121 15.42 -0.77 -0.60
N PHE A 122 14.84 0.42 -0.77
CA PHE A 122 13.67 0.68 -1.62
C PHE A 122 14.02 1.37 -2.96
N GLY A 123 15.29 1.37 -3.35
CA GLY A 123 15.75 2.01 -4.58
C GLY A 123 15.87 3.54 -4.49
N ASP A 124 15.77 4.21 -5.64
CA ASP A 124 15.97 5.65 -5.83
C ASP A 124 14.72 6.49 -5.51
N LYS A 125 13.53 5.87 -5.50
CA LYS A 125 12.24 6.49 -5.17
C LYS A 125 11.63 5.80 -3.95
N PRO A 126 12.09 6.13 -2.72
CA PRO A 126 11.67 5.43 -1.52
C PRO A 126 10.20 5.73 -1.15
N PRO A 127 9.55 4.83 -0.40
CA PRO A 127 8.20 5.05 0.10
C PRO A 127 8.13 6.19 1.13
N VAL A 128 6.94 6.71 1.37
CA VAL A 128 6.69 7.47 2.60
C VAL A 128 6.84 6.55 3.82
N ARG A 129 7.31 7.10 4.95
CA ARG A 129 7.60 6.29 6.14
C ARG A 129 7.06 6.95 7.41
N SER A 130 6.51 6.12 8.29
CA SER A 130 6.26 6.47 9.69
C SER A 130 7.11 5.57 10.58
N THR A 131 7.73 6.12 11.61
CA THR A 131 8.51 5.35 12.58
C THR A 131 8.13 5.77 13.98
N ILE A 132 7.79 4.79 14.81
CA ILE A 132 7.44 4.96 16.22
C ILE A 132 8.14 3.88 17.04
N ALA A 133 8.27 4.12 18.34
CA ALA A 133 8.63 3.07 19.30
C ALA A 133 7.38 2.62 20.04
N VAL A 134 7.26 1.30 20.24
CA VAL A 134 6.23 0.70 21.09
C VAL A 134 6.69 0.70 22.55
N ALA A 135 5.82 0.26 23.47
CA ALA A 135 6.27 -0.02 24.83
C ALA A 135 7.39 -1.08 24.79
N LYS A 136 8.42 -0.94 25.64
CA LYS A 136 9.56 -1.86 25.65
C LYS A 136 9.11 -3.31 25.85
N GLY A 137 9.57 -4.21 24.99
CA GLY A 137 9.14 -5.61 24.90
C GLY A 137 7.83 -5.81 24.14
N GLY A 138 7.28 -4.76 23.52
CA GLY A 138 5.99 -4.76 22.84
C GLY A 138 6.03 -5.23 21.39
N VAL A 139 7.22 -5.51 20.83
CA VAL A 139 7.34 -6.12 19.50
C VAL A 139 7.27 -7.65 19.66
N PRO A 140 6.35 -8.36 18.97
CA PRO A 140 6.17 -9.80 19.13
C PRO A 140 7.41 -10.66 18.82
N GLY A 141 7.55 -11.74 19.59
CA GLY A 141 8.52 -12.83 19.37
C GLY A 141 9.96 -12.35 19.26
N ASP A 142 10.57 -11.89 20.36
CA ASP A 142 11.99 -11.52 20.46
C ASP A 142 12.53 -10.61 19.34
N SER A 143 11.67 -9.75 18.80
CA SER A 143 12.05 -8.84 17.72
C SER A 143 12.39 -7.45 18.26
N LEU A 144 13.34 -6.77 17.62
CA LEU A 144 13.69 -5.38 17.95
C LEU A 144 12.99 -4.37 17.03
N VAL A 145 12.51 -4.87 15.90
CA VAL A 145 11.78 -4.09 14.91
C VAL A 145 10.73 -4.97 14.24
N GLU A 146 9.58 -4.38 13.94
CA GLU A 146 8.56 -4.94 13.06
C GLU A 146 8.22 -3.91 11.99
N MET A 147 7.97 -4.36 10.76
CA MET A 147 7.58 -3.48 9.67
C MET A 147 6.42 -4.04 8.84
N ASP A 148 5.47 -3.17 8.51
CA ASP A 148 4.44 -3.41 7.49
C ASP A 148 4.69 -2.52 6.27
N CYS A 149 4.11 -2.89 5.12
CA CYS A 149 4.14 -2.00 3.96
C CYS A 149 2.93 -2.14 3.03
N ILE A 150 2.70 -1.08 2.26
CA ILE A 150 1.73 -1.03 1.16
C ILE A 150 2.51 -0.78 -0.12
N ALA A 151 2.21 -1.55 -1.17
CA ALA A 151 2.85 -1.46 -2.47
C ALA A 151 1.82 -1.53 -3.60
N TYR A 152 2.29 -1.45 -4.85
CA TYR A 152 1.47 -1.69 -6.04
C TYR A 152 2.06 -2.77 -6.94
N ILE A 153 1.24 -3.30 -7.85
CA ILE A 153 1.66 -4.19 -8.95
C ILE A 153 1.61 -3.48 -10.30
#